data_AF-A0A4V5NH73-F1
#
_entry.id   AF-A0A4V5NH73-F1
#
_cell.length_a   1.000
_cell.length_b   1.000
_cell.length_c   1.000
_cell.angle_alpha   90.00
_cell.angle_beta   90.00
_cell.angle_gamma   90.00
#
_symmetry.space_group_name_H-M   'P 1'
#
loop_
_entity.id
_entity.type
_entity.pdbx_description
1 polymer ?
#
loop_
_entity_poly.entity_id
_entity_poly.type
_entity_poly.pdbx_seq_one_letter_code
_entity_poly.pdbx_strand_id
1 'polypeptide(L)'
;MYSALEVFVYLFLFRYVRLIINVISHWTFKPIPPPDDPTYTSQDVTVIIPSIAGDGDELQETIRGCLSANPFEVILVTVDANLKRAYAMAAAIHSKKIRVLSVTQANKRRQMSRAIPEVLTSITVFADDDDPEFTFGFTNETWRSYQLNADDDNFITRWMVSHHWKTYVQYHKECEVQTTLERGPKYMKQCLRWLRSNWRSNLTSMFVERDVWRQQPWSTYAVQQTTLTGWPLLIDSALVYLCWRITRPYTHDEKMFYRGLLIAWIIFSKIVKNLEHYVRHPVDLLLLPIGIGFAYLHGSVLKLYALFTLDVTAWGSRDGADNDDATRMIRIHPDAGSSLLRKAMAY
;
A
#
# COMPACT_ATOMS: atom_id res chain seq x y z
N MET A 1 8.98 27.71 -31.65
CA MET A 1 8.08 27.97 -30.51
C MET A 1 6.76 27.27 -30.79
N TYR A 2 6.25 26.45 -29.87
CA TYR A 2 4.95 25.82 -30.02
C TYR A 2 3.83 26.88 -29.96
N SER A 3 2.81 26.71 -30.80
CA SER A 3 1.56 27.47 -30.78
C SER A 3 0.76 27.20 -29.49
N ALA A 4 -0.13 28.13 -29.13
CA ALA A 4 -1.00 27.94 -27.96
C ALA A 4 -1.88 26.69 -28.07
N LEU A 5 -2.30 26.34 -29.30
CA LEU A 5 -3.09 25.15 -29.59
C LEU A 5 -2.30 23.87 -29.32
N GLU A 6 -1.06 23.77 -29.78
CA GLU A 6 -0.21 22.61 -29.53
C GLU A 6 -0.02 22.40 -28.02
N VAL A 7 0.32 23.47 -27.28
CA VAL A 7 0.48 23.40 -25.82
C VAL A 7 -0.82 22.96 -25.13
N PHE A 8 -1.98 23.47 -25.58
CA PHE A 8 -3.28 23.05 -25.07
C PHE A 8 -3.52 21.56 -25.31
N VAL A 9 -3.30 21.07 -26.53
CA VAL A 9 -3.50 19.66 -26.88
C VAL A 9 -2.59 18.75 -26.05
N TYR A 10 -1.30 19.07 -25.94
CA TYR A 10 -0.37 18.30 -25.12
C TYR A 10 -0.81 18.24 -23.66
N LEU A 11 -1.17 19.39 -23.07
CA LEU A 11 -1.59 19.46 -21.66
C LEU A 11 -2.92 18.74 -21.42
N PHE A 12 -3.86 18.84 -22.37
CA PHE A 12 -5.15 18.18 -22.33
C PHE A 12 -4.96 16.65 -22.38
N LEU A 13 -4.18 16.15 -23.34
CA LEU A 13 -3.89 14.72 -23.46
C LEU A 13 -3.15 14.19 -22.24
N PHE A 14 -2.09 14.89 -21.80
CA PHE A 14 -1.33 14.53 -20.61
C PHE A 14 -2.23 14.35 -19.37
N ARG A 15 -3.21 15.24 -19.20
CA ARG A 15 -4.15 15.18 -18.08
C ARG A 15 -5.19 14.08 -18.26
N TYR A 16 -5.86 14.04 -19.41
CA TYR A 16 -7.12 13.29 -19.56
C TYR A 16 -6.95 11.88 -20.13
N VAL A 17 -5.86 11.56 -20.81
CA VAL A 17 -5.56 10.17 -21.22
C VAL A 17 -5.47 9.28 -19.98
N ARG A 18 -4.77 9.74 -18.93
CA ARG A 18 -4.71 9.03 -17.64
C ARG A 18 -6.09 8.83 -17.03
N LEU A 19 -6.95 9.84 -17.08
CA LEU A 19 -8.32 9.73 -16.56
C LEU A 19 -9.11 8.66 -17.31
N ILE A 20 -9.09 8.70 -18.64
CA ILE A 20 -9.82 7.76 -19.50
C ILE A 20 -9.39 6.32 -19.18
N ILE A 21 -8.08 6.04 -19.13
CA ILE A 21 -7.60 4.69 -18.86
C ILE A 21 -7.95 4.26 -17.44
N ASN A 22 -7.87 5.15 -16.45
CA ASN A 22 -8.30 4.82 -15.08
C ASN A 22 -9.80 4.50 -14.98
N VAL A 23 -10.65 5.22 -15.72
CA VAL A 23 -12.09 4.95 -15.78
C VAL A 23 -12.37 3.61 -16.45
N ILE A 24 -11.71 3.32 -17.57
CA ILE A 24 -11.81 2.01 -18.24
C ILE A 24 -11.34 0.91 -17.27
N SER A 25 -10.19 1.08 -16.63
CA SER A 25 -9.67 0.10 -15.66
C SER A 25 -10.63 -0.14 -14.52
N HIS A 26 -11.24 0.90 -13.96
CA HIS A 26 -12.21 0.77 -12.86
C HIS A 26 -13.45 -0.02 -13.29
N TRP A 27 -14.05 0.30 -14.44
CA TRP A 27 -15.28 -0.37 -14.91
C TRP A 27 -15.05 -1.76 -15.51
N THR A 28 -13.82 -2.08 -15.91
CA THR A 28 -13.47 -3.39 -16.45
C THR A 28 -12.83 -4.32 -15.43
N PHE A 29 -12.35 -3.78 -14.30
CA PHE A 29 -11.76 -4.58 -13.23
C PHE A 29 -12.81 -5.52 -12.65
N LYS A 30 -12.46 -6.80 -12.57
CA LYS A 30 -13.25 -7.82 -11.89
C LYS A 30 -12.40 -8.38 -10.74
N PRO A 31 -12.83 -8.23 -9.48
CA PRO A 31 -12.18 -8.91 -8.38
C PRO A 31 -12.23 -10.42 -8.59
N ILE A 32 -11.29 -11.13 -7.98
CA ILE A 32 -11.34 -12.59 -7.94
C ILE A 32 -12.35 -12.97 -6.83
N PRO A 33 -13.55 -13.49 -7.16
CA PRO A 33 -14.50 -13.88 -6.13
C PRO A 33 -13.97 -15.11 -5.38
N PRO A 34 -14.33 -15.30 -4.10
CA PRO A 34 -14.22 -16.62 -3.49
C PRO A 34 -15.03 -17.62 -4.34
N PRO A 35 -14.49 -18.79 -4.68
CA PRO A 35 -15.28 -19.81 -5.36
C PRO A 35 -16.39 -20.34 -4.43
N ASP A 36 -17.60 -20.54 -4.96
CA ASP A 36 -18.74 -21.07 -4.19
C ASP A 36 -18.48 -22.51 -3.69
N ASP A 37 -17.74 -23.29 -4.48
CA ASP A 37 -17.28 -24.63 -4.14
C ASP A 37 -15.74 -24.67 -4.27
N PRO A 38 -15.01 -24.33 -3.20
CA PRO A 38 -13.55 -24.29 -3.25
C PRO A 38 -13.00 -25.70 -3.44
N THR A 39 -12.17 -25.88 -4.48
CA THR A 39 -11.49 -27.16 -4.76
C THR A 39 -10.62 -27.65 -3.60
N TYR A 40 -10.16 -26.72 -2.76
CA TYR A 40 -9.33 -27.01 -1.59
C TYR A 40 -9.95 -26.37 -0.35
N THR A 41 -9.93 -27.11 0.74
CA THR A 41 -10.33 -26.68 2.07
C THR A 41 -9.10 -26.50 2.95
N SER A 42 -9.28 -26.01 4.18
CA SER A 42 -8.18 -26.00 5.14
C SER A 42 -7.62 -27.39 5.46
N GLN A 43 -8.40 -28.47 5.23
CA GLN A 43 -7.91 -29.84 5.42
C GLN A 43 -7.01 -30.33 4.29
N ASP A 44 -6.85 -29.55 3.21
CA ASP A 44 -5.92 -29.83 2.13
C ASP A 44 -4.56 -29.14 2.33
N VAL A 45 -4.34 -28.55 3.51
CA VAL A 45 -3.16 -27.73 3.84
C VAL A 45 -2.34 -28.33 4.98
N THR A 46 -1.06 -28.58 4.74
CA THR A 46 -0.04 -28.82 5.78
C THR A 46 0.88 -27.61 5.88
N VAL A 47 1.03 -27.06 7.08
CA VAL A 47 1.94 -25.94 7.35
C VAL A 47 3.28 -26.49 7.85
N ILE A 48 4.40 -26.03 7.31
CA ILE A 48 5.75 -26.36 7.77
C ILE A 48 6.38 -25.08 8.36
N ILE A 49 6.82 -25.15 9.62
CA ILE A 49 7.48 -24.05 10.32
C ILE A 49 8.92 -24.46 10.66
N PRO A 50 9.94 -23.99 9.94
CA PRO A 50 11.33 -24.20 10.32
C PRO A 50 11.72 -23.21 11.43
N SER A 51 12.16 -23.70 12.59
CA SER A 51 12.60 -22.83 13.71
C SER A 51 13.93 -23.31 14.29
N ILE A 52 14.91 -22.41 14.42
CA ILE A 52 16.19 -22.74 15.06
C ILE A 52 16.01 -22.80 16.59
N ALA A 53 15.32 -21.83 17.18
CA ALA A 53 15.15 -21.70 18.63
C ALA A 53 14.38 -22.88 19.24
N GLY A 54 13.36 -23.38 18.53
CA GLY A 54 12.54 -24.50 18.96
C GLY A 54 11.55 -24.15 20.08
N ASP A 55 11.64 -22.99 20.70
CA ASP A 55 10.59 -22.38 21.53
C ASP A 55 10.70 -20.84 21.46
N GLY A 56 9.68 -20.15 21.95
CA GLY A 56 9.61 -18.69 21.98
C GLY A 56 8.17 -18.19 21.96
N ASP A 57 7.93 -16.99 22.46
CA ASP A 57 6.58 -16.39 22.45
C ASP A 57 6.10 -16.14 21.02
N GLU A 58 6.98 -15.63 20.14
CA GLU A 58 6.73 -15.41 18.72
C GLU A 58 6.40 -16.71 17.99
N LEU A 59 7.22 -17.75 18.18
CA LEU A 59 6.98 -19.08 17.60
C LEU A 59 5.64 -19.68 18.07
N GLN A 60 5.29 -19.52 19.34
CA GLN A 60 3.99 -19.96 19.86
C GLN A 60 2.83 -19.20 19.21
N GLU A 61 2.96 -17.88 19.03
CA GLU A 61 1.96 -17.05 18.37
C GLU A 61 1.80 -17.46 16.90
N THR A 62 2.90 -17.67 16.17
CA THR A 62 2.88 -18.17 14.80
C THR A 62 2.17 -19.52 14.70
N ILE A 63 2.49 -20.49 15.57
CA ILE A 63 1.81 -21.79 15.58
C ILE A 63 0.31 -21.65 15.89
N ARG A 64 -0.07 -20.82 16.87
CA ARG A 64 -1.49 -20.57 17.20
C ARG A 64 -2.22 -19.90 16.04
N GLY A 65 -1.58 -18.94 15.37
CA GLY A 65 -2.08 -18.28 14.18
C GLY A 65 -2.36 -19.27 13.06
N CYS A 66 -1.40 -20.15 12.76
CA CYS A 66 -1.58 -21.23 11.78
C CYS A 66 -2.73 -22.18 12.18
N LEU A 67 -2.81 -22.57 13.45
CA LEU A 67 -3.87 -23.46 13.95
C LEU A 67 -5.26 -22.83 13.90
N SER A 68 -5.38 -21.51 14.01
CA SER A 68 -6.68 -20.81 13.92
C SER A 68 -7.35 -20.98 12.56
N ALA A 69 -6.57 -21.15 11.49
CA ALA A 69 -7.06 -21.50 10.15
C ALA A 69 -7.49 -22.97 10.02
N ASN A 70 -7.36 -23.75 11.10
CA ASN A 70 -7.69 -25.18 11.18
C ASN A 70 -7.09 -26.02 10.03
N PRO A 71 -5.77 -25.95 9.76
CA PRO A 71 -5.13 -26.75 8.71
C PRO A 71 -5.21 -28.25 9.02
N PHE A 72 -4.84 -29.13 8.09
CA PHE A 72 -4.74 -30.57 8.37
C PHE A 72 -3.75 -30.86 9.49
N GLU A 73 -2.53 -30.34 9.36
CA GLU A 73 -1.47 -30.42 10.37
C GLU A 73 -0.49 -29.24 10.26
N VAL A 74 0.28 -29.04 11.34
CA VAL A 74 1.43 -28.13 11.41
C VAL A 74 2.66 -28.95 11.77
N ILE A 75 3.68 -28.95 10.91
CA ILE A 75 4.97 -29.60 11.10
C ILE A 75 5.98 -28.55 11.55
N LEU A 76 6.34 -28.56 12.83
CA LEU A 76 7.45 -27.76 13.37
C LEU A 76 8.76 -28.50 13.16
N VAL A 77 9.72 -27.89 12.46
CA VAL A 77 11.03 -28.50 12.21
C VAL A 77 12.11 -27.71 12.90
N THR A 78 12.73 -28.30 13.93
CA THR A 78 13.81 -27.66 14.69
C THR A 78 15.15 -28.37 14.52
N VAL A 79 16.16 -27.98 15.31
CA VAL A 79 17.44 -28.69 15.39
C VAL A 79 17.43 -29.73 16.51
N ASP A 80 18.20 -30.81 16.35
CA ASP A 80 18.29 -31.90 17.33
C ASP A 80 18.56 -31.38 18.76
N ALA A 81 19.37 -30.32 18.88
CA ALA A 81 19.69 -29.66 20.15
C ALA A 81 18.46 -29.05 20.87
N ASN A 82 17.45 -28.61 20.11
CA ASN A 82 16.26 -27.92 20.63
C ASN A 82 14.99 -28.78 20.56
N LEU A 83 15.09 -30.04 20.14
CA LEU A 83 13.95 -30.95 19.98
C LEU A 83 13.10 -31.07 21.26
N LYS A 84 13.75 -31.16 22.44
CA LYS A 84 13.02 -31.23 23.73
C LYS A 84 12.20 -29.97 24.01
N ARG A 85 12.74 -28.79 23.68
CA ARG A 85 12.08 -27.49 23.86
C ARG A 85 10.87 -27.39 22.94
N ALA A 86 11.03 -27.78 21.68
CA ALA A 86 9.95 -27.83 20.70
C ALA A 86 8.80 -28.75 21.10
N TYR A 87 9.09 -29.95 21.61
CA TYR A 87 8.05 -30.82 22.13
C TYR A 87 7.32 -30.23 23.35
N ALA A 88 8.06 -29.61 24.28
CA ALA A 88 7.44 -28.98 25.45
C ALA A 88 6.51 -27.83 25.05
N MET A 89 6.95 -26.98 24.12
CA MET A 89 6.13 -25.90 23.57
C MET A 89 4.91 -26.43 22.83
N ALA A 90 5.07 -27.41 21.93
CA ALA A 90 3.96 -28.02 21.20
C ALA A 90 2.92 -28.63 22.14
N ALA A 91 3.37 -29.29 23.22
CA ALA A 91 2.48 -29.83 24.25
C ALA A 91 1.70 -28.73 24.99
N ALA A 92 2.33 -27.59 25.27
CA ALA A 92 1.69 -26.44 25.93
C ALA A 92 0.63 -25.74 25.05
N ILE A 93 0.65 -25.93 23.74
CA ILE A 93 -0.38 -25.39 22.82
C ILE A 93 -1.65 -26.29 22.81
N HIS A 94 -1.58 -27.50 23.38
CA HIS A 94 -2.71 -28.43 23.52
C HIS A 94 -3.42 -28.79 22.18
N SER A 95 -2.68 -28.87 21.08
CA SER A 95 -3.21 -29.26 19.77
C SER A 95 -2.67 -30.61 19.31
N LYS A 96 -3.56 -31.50 18.84
CA LYS A 96 -3.19 -32.79 18.24
C LYS A 96 -2.67 -32.67 16.81
N LYS A 97 -2.76 -31.47 16.22
CA LYS A 97 -2.37 -31.19 14.84
C LYS A 97 -0.90 -30.76 14.71
N ILE A 98 -0.14 -30.71 15.80
CA ILE A 98 1.27 -30.32 15.77
C ILE A 98 2.15 -31.58 15.74
N ARG A 99 3.03 -31.66 14.75
CA ARG A 99 4.06 -32.69 14.63
C ARG A 99 5.43 -32.02 14.67
N VAL A 100 6.34 -32.53 15.50
CA VAL A 100 7.70 -31.98 15.62
C VAL A 100 8.68 -32.91 14.94
N LEU A 101 9.53 -32.35 14.07
CA LEU A 101 10.66 -33.00 13.42
C LEU A 101 11.95 -32.27 13.80
N SER A 102 13.10 -32.91 13.58
CA SER A 102 14.40 -32.28 13.76
C SER A 102 15.40 -32.59 12.66
N VAL A 103 16.42 -31.73 12.57
CA VAL A 103 17.61 -31.92 11.75
C VAL A 103 18.88 -31.66 12.58
N THR A 104 19.99 -32.26 12.17
CA THR A 104 21.25 -32.18 12.93
C THR A 104 21.95 -30.82 12.85
N GLN A 105 21.76 -30.07 11.76
CA GLN A 105 22.38 -28.75 11.59
C GLN A 105 21.34 -27.72 11.18
N ALA A 106 21.39 -26.55 11.82
CA ALA A 106 20.53 -25.41 11.51
C ALA A 106 20.72 -24.97 10.05
N ASN A 107 19.65 -25.11 9.26
CA ASN A 107 19.60 -24.66 7.87
C ASN A 107 18.15 -24.75 7.40
N LYS A 108 17.53 -23.60 7.07
CA LYS A 108 16.12 -23.53 6.64
C LYS A 108 15.81 -24.53 5.50
N ARG A 109 16.68 -24.65 4.50
CA ARG A 109 16.48 -25.60 3.38
C ARG A 109 16.53 -27.06 3.82
N ARG A 110 17.41 -27.44 4.75
CA ARG A 110 17.46 -28.81 5.30
C ARG A 110 16.25 -29.11 6.15
N GLN A 111 15.81 -28.16 6.98
CA GLN A 111 14.59 -28.27 7.78
C GLN A 111 13.37 -28.50 6.88
N MET A 112 13.20 -27.67 5.84
CA MET A 112 12.13 -27.85 4.86
C MET A 112 12.25 -29.18 4.12
N SER A 113 13.44 -29.55 3.62
CA SER A 113 13.65 -30.82 2.88
C SER A 113 13.40 -32.06 3.72
N ARG A 114 13.54 -31.97 5.06
CA ARG A 114 13.18 -33.05 5.98
C ARG A 114 11.67 -33.20 6.13
N ALA A 115 10.91 -32.11 6.09
CA ALA A 115 9.46 -32.11 6.31
C ALA A 115 8.64 -32.31 5.03
N ILE A 116 9.10 -31.84 3.86
CA ILE A 116 8.36 -31.99 2.59
C ILE A 116 7.95 -33.46 2.31
N PRO A 117 8.82 -34.47 2.47
CA PRO A 117 8.44 -35.87 2.23
C PRO A 117 7.38 -36.41 3.21
N GLU A 118 7.12 -35.71 4.31
CA GLU A 118 6.18 -36.10 5.36
C GLU A 118 4.78 -35.49 5.15
N VAL A 119 4.63 -34.59 4.18
CA VAL A 119 3.36 -33.92 3.88
C VAL A 119 2.43 -34.88 3.14
N LEU A 120 1.21 -35.03 3.67
CA LEU A 120 0.16 -35.90 3.10
C LEU A 120 -0.90 -35.14 2.29
N THR A 121 -0.88 -33.81 2.35
CA THR A 121 -1.91 -32.94 1.78
C THR A 121 -1.50 -32.36 0.43
N SER A 122 -2.47 -31.83 -0.30
CA SER A 122 -2.27 -31.25 -1.64
C SER A 122 -1.51 -29.92 -1.62
N ILE A 123 -1.58 -29.17 -0.50
CA ILE A 123 -1.00 -27.84 -0.36
C ILE A 123 -0.01 -27.83 0.81
N THR A 124 1.25 -27.50 0.52
CA THR A 124 2.26 -27.22 1.54
C THR A 124 2.42 -25.70 1.71
N VAL A 125 2.27 -25.20 2.94
CA VAL A 125 2.53 -23.80 3.31
C VAL A 125 3.80 -23.76 4.14
N PHE A 126 4.79 -22.96 3.74
CA PHE A 126 5.93 -22.65 4.60
C PHE A 126 5.61 -21.37 5.35
N ALA A 127 5.59 -21.45 6.68
CA ALA A 127 5.43 -20.30 7.56
C ALA A 127 6.73 -20.12 8.34
N ASP A 128 7.34 -18.94 8.21
CA ASP A 128 8.52 -18.59 9.01
C ASP A 128 8.07 -18.17 10.41
N ASP A 129 8.85 -18.49 11.44
CA ASP A 129 8.63 -17.92 12.76
C ASP A 129 9.05 -16.45 12.78
N ASP A 130 10.12 -16.11 12.07
CA ASP A 130 10.64 -14.76 11.93
C ASP A 130 11.13 -14.51 10.48
N ASP A 131 10.74 -13.38 9.86
CA ASP A 131 11.49 -12.79 8.74
C ASP A 131 12.26 -11.58 9.29
N PRO A 132 13.51 -11.78 9.75
CA PRO A 132 14.29 -10.70 10.36
C PRO A 132 14.53 -9.53 9.41
N GLU A 133 14.57 -9.79 8.09
CA GLU A 133 14.77 -8.74 7.10
C GLU A 133 13.51 -7.90 6.95
N PHE A 134 12.33 -8.52 6.89
CA PHE A 134 11.05 -7.82 6.91
C PHE A 134 10.86 -7.06 8.21
N THR A 135 11.05 -7.70 9.37
CA THR A 135 10.86 -7.07 10.68
C THR A 135 11.81 -5.88 10.86
N PHE A 136 13.09 -6.04 10.52
CA PHE A 136 14.04 -4.93 10.55
C PHE A 136 13.65 -3.83 9.56
N GLY A 137 13.33 -4.17 8.31
CA GLY A 137 12.91 -3.18 7.31
C GLY A 137 11.66 -2.40 7.73
N PHE A 138 10.65 -3.10 8.22
CA PHE A 138 9.36 -2.55 8.64
C PHE A 138 9.51 -1.62 9.85
N THR A 139 10.31 -2.03 10.83
CA THR A 139 10.52 -1.24 12.05
C THR A 139 11.56 -0.14 11.89
N ASN A 140 12.53 -0.26 10.97
CA ASN A 140 13.61 0.71 10.77
C ASN A 140 13.47 1.53 9.48
N GLU A 141 12.27 1.63 8.91
CA GLU A 141 12.06 2.46 7.74
C GLU A 141 12.44 3.93 8.03
N THR A 142 13.15 4.58 7.09
CA THR A 142 13.54 5.98 7.23
C THR A 142 13.11 6.84 6.05
N TRP A 143 12.87 8.11 6.36
CA TRP A 143 12.88 9.20 5.39
C TRP A 143 13.93 10.24 5.78
N ARG A 144 14.92 10.43 4.90
CA ARG A 144 16.09 11.28 5.16
C ARG A 144 16.83 10.83 6.42
N SER A 145 16.75 11.61 7.50
CA SER A 145 17.45 11.34 8.76
C SER A 145 16.51 10.84 9.85
N TYR A 146 15.23 10.61 9.54
CA TYR A 146 14.21 10.28 10.53
C TYR A 146 13.59 8.92 10.25
N GLN A 147 13.33 8.17 11.32
CA GLN A 147 12.53 6.96 11.26
C GLN A 147 11.05 7.29 11.03
N LEU A 148 10.36 6.47 10.24
CA LEU A 148 8.94 6.60 9.96
C LEU A 148 8.12 5.78 10.98
N ASN A 149 7.03 6.34 11.48
CA ASN A 149 6.14 5.69 12.47
C ASN A 149 4.71 5.48 11.95
N ALA A 150 4.50 5.76 10.67
CA ALA A 150 3.25 5.61 9.95
C ALA A 150 3.62 5.19 8.53
N ASP A 151 2.62 4.74 7.76
CA ASP A 151 2.76 4.26 6.37
C ASP A 151 3.02 2.74 6.22
N ASP A 152 2.57 1.95 7.19
CA ASP A 152 2.72 0.49 7.24
C ASP A 152 2.24 -0.21 5.96
N ASP A 153 1.09 0.22 5.42
CA ASP A 153 0.51 -0.29 4.18
C ASP A 153 1.40 -0.02 2.96
N ASN A 154 2.01 1.16 2.91
CA ASN A 154 2.96 1.55 1.88
C ASN A 154 4.29 0.79 2.01
N PHE A 155 4.79 0.53 3.22
CA PHE A 155 5.96 -0.34 3.40
C PHE A 155 5.66 -1.75 2.90
N ILE A 156 4.59 -2.38 3.39
CA ILE A 156 4.24 -3.76 3.03
C ILE A 156 4.05 -3.87 1.52
N THR A 157 3.37 -2.91 0.90
CA THR A 157 3.19 -2.89 -0.56
C THR A 157 4.54 -2.83 -1.30
N ARG A 158 5.46 -1.96 -0.88
CA ARG A 158 6.79 -1.86 -1.49
C ARG A 158 7.61 -3.12 -1.28
N TRP A 159 7.56 -3.71 -0.09
CA TRP A 159 8.21 -4.98 0.24
C TRP A 159 7.75 -6.11 -0.69
N MET A 160 6.43 -6.26 -0.84
CA MET A 160 5.85 -7.26 -1.73
C MET A 160 6.32 -7.05 -3.18
N VAL A 161 6.33 -5.79 -3.64
CA VAL A 161 6.83 -5.46 -4.97
C VAL A 161 8.33 -5.77 -5.09
N SER A 162 9.19 -5.29 -4.20
CA SER A 162 10.64 -5.50 -4.31
C SER A 162 11.05 -6.98 -4.31
N HIS A 163 10.26 -7.84 -3.67
CA HIS A 163 10.49 -9.28 -3.63
C HIS A 163 9.78 -10.07 -4.76
N HIS A 164 9.19 -9.37 -5.73
CA HIS A 164 8.50 -9.97 -6.89
C HIS A 164 7.23 -10.78 -6.55
N TRP A 165 6.56 -10.45 -5.46
CA TRP A 165 5.31 -11.12 -5.07
C TRP A 165 4.13 -10.56 -5.86
N LYS A 166 3.18 -11.43 -6.21
CA LYS A 166 1.93 -11.02 -6.86
C LYS A 166 0.90 -10.63 -5.80
N THR A 167 0.26 -9.48 -5.99
CA THR A 167 -0.83 -9.00 -5.13
C THR A 167 -2.17 -9.16 -5.84
N TYR A 168 -3.16 -9.68 -5.12
CA TYR A 168 -4.54 -9.83 -5.60
C TYR A 168 -5.50 -9.11 -4.64
N VAL A 169 -6.54 -8.49 -5.19
CA VAL A 169 -7.58 -7.80 -4.42
C VAL A 169 -8.88 -8.57 -4.55
N GLN A 170 -9.45 -8.96 -3.42
CA GLN A 170 -10.73 -9.64 -3.32
C GLN A 170 -11.77 -8.68 -2.73
N TYR A 171 -12.81 -8.36 -3.51
CA TYR A 171 -13.94 -7.58 -3.04
C TYR A 171 -15.10 -8.53 -2.72
N HIS A 172 -15.52 -8.55 -1.45
CA HIS A 172 -16.74 -9.24 -1.02
C HIS A 172 -17.45 -8.38 0.01
N LYS A 173 -18.79 -8.43 0.04
CA LYS A 173 -19.60 -7.64 1.00
C LYS A 173 -19.27 -8.02 2.44
N GLU A 174 -18.93 -9.28 2.70
CA GLU A 174 -18.53 -9.75 4.03
C GLU A 174 -17.13 -9.25 4.44
N CYS A 175 -16.33 -8.76 3.50
CA CYS A 175 -15.00 -8.17 3.74
C CYS A 175 -15.04 -6.64 3.73
N GLU A 176 -16.22 -6.01 3.67
CA GLU A 176 -16.35 -4.56 3.65
C GLU A 176 -16.00 -3.97 5.02
N VAL A 177 -14.95 -3.16 5.08
CA VAL A 177 -14.55 -2.43 6.29
C VAL A 177 -15.01 -0.98 6.18
N GLN A 178 -15.92 -0.58 7.06
CA GLN A 178 -16.33 0.82 7.18
C GLN A 178 -15.34 1.59 8.05
N THR A 179 -14.73 2.62 7.47
CA THR A 179 -13.75 3.47 8.19
C THR A 179 -14.39 4.80 8.60
N THR A 180 -14.26 5.16 9.86
CA THR A 180 -14.65 6.49 10.35
C THR A 180 -13.55 7.50 10.04
N LEU A 181 -13.88 8.57 9.33
CA LEU A 181 -12.97 9.69 9.09
C LEU A 181 -12.99 10.69 10.26
N GLU A 182 -11.87 11.38 10.46
CA GLU A 182 -11.79 12.48 11.42
C GLU A 182 -12.74 13.62 11.03
N ARG A 183 -13.12 14.46 12.01
CA ARG A 183 -14.03 15.60 11.78
C ARG A 183 -13.32 16.94 11.91
N GLY A 184 -13.79 17.92 11.15
CA GLY A 184 -13.33 19.32 11.24
C GLY A 184 -11.82 19.47 10.99
N PRO A 185 -11.10 20.28 11.80
CA PRO A 185 -9.66 20.51 11.60
C PRO A 185 -8.78 19.26 11.72
N LYS A 186 -9.21 18.24 12.48
CA LYS A 186 -8.47 16.96 12.58
C LYS A 186 -8.43 16.23 11.24
N TYR A 187 -9.49 16.31 10.44
CA TYR A 187 -9.53 15.77 9.08
C TYR A 187 -8.46 16.40 8.18
N MET A 188 -8.22 17.71 8.33
CA MET A 188 -7.19 18.39 7.56
C MET A 188 -5.78 17.88 7.90
N LYS A 189 -5.52 17.63 9.19
CA LYS A 189 -4.26 17.00 9.64
C LYS A 189 -4.11 15.58 9.10
N GLN A 190 -5.20 14.81 9.10
CA GLN A 190 -5.24 13.47 8.51
C GLN A 190 -4.89 13.50 7.01
N CYS A 191 -5.50 14.40 6.23
CA CYS A 191 -5.16 14.58 4.81
C CYS A 191 -3.70 14.97 4.59
N LEU A 192 -3.17 15.89 5.41
CA LEU A 192 -1.76 16.31 5.33
C LEU A 192 -0.81 15.14 5.58
N ARG A 193 -1.12 14.27 6.56
CA ARG A 193 -0.34 13.05 6.82
C ARG A 193 -0.34 12.13 5.60
N TRP A 194 -1.50 11.83 5.02
CA TRP A 194 -1.60 11.01 3.81
C TRP A 194 -0.85 11.60 2.62
N LEU A 195 -0.91 12.92 2.44
CA LEU A 195 -0.16 13.60 1.37
C LEU A 195 1.36 13.49 1.57
N ARG A 196 1.87 13.61 2.80
CA ARG A 196 3.30 13.41 3.10
C ARG A 196 3.72 11.96 2.88
N SER A 197 2.91 11.00 3.31
CA SER A 197 3.11 9.57 3.00
C SER A 197 3.22 9.33 1.49
N ASN A 198 2.25 9.82 0.71
CA ASN A 198 2.26 9.72 -0.75
C ASN A 198 3.51 10.34 -1.40
N TRP A 199 4.03 11.45 -0.86
CA TRP A 199 5.29 12.01 -1.33
C TRP A 199 6.47 11.09 -1.02
N ARG A 200 6.57 10.59 0.21
CA ARG A 200 7.69 9.77 0.66
C ARG A 200 7.70 8.41 -0.05
N SER A 201 6.64 7.63 0.12
CA SER A 201 6.51 6.28 -0.45
C SER A 201 6.67 6.28 -1.97
N ASN A 202 5.94 7.14 -2.70
CA ASN A 202 6.01 7.12 -4.17
C ASN A 202 7.39 7.54 -4.71
N LEU A 203 8.09 8.48 -4.06
CA LEU A 203 9.45 8.84 -4.45
C LEU A 203 10.44 7.72 -4.14
N THR A 204 10.31 7.05 -2.99
CA THR A 204 11.13 5.88 -2.66
C THR A 204 10.92 4.77 -3.69
N SER A 205 9.67 4.40 -3.99
CA SER A 205 9.37 3.38 -5.00
C SER A 205 9.93 3.72 -6.38
N MET A 206 9.76 4.97 -6.84
CA MET A 206 10.19 5.35 -8.19
C MET A 206 11.69 5.53 -8.34
N PHE A 207 12.38 6.05 -7.32
CA PHE A 207 13.76 6.53 -7.47
C PHE A 207 14.79 5.77 -6.63
N VAL A 208 14.38 5.15 -5.53
CA VAL A 208 15.26 4.38 -4.64
C VAL A 208 15.14 2.88 -4.98
N GLU A 209 13.97 2.29 -4.82
CA GLU A 209 13.73 0.85 -5.03
C GLU A 209 13.64 0.50 -6.52
N ARG A 210 12.89 1.29 -7.30
CA ARG A 210 12.76 1.21 -8.77
C ARG A 210 12.08 -0.05 -9.32
N ASP A 211 11.72 -1.02 -8.48
CA ASP A 211 11.05 -2.25 -8.88
C ASP A 211 9.70 -2.02 -9.58
N VAL A 212 8.97 -0.99 -9.14
CA VAL A 212 7.65 -0.63 -9.69
C VAL A 212 7.68 -0.37 -11.20
N TRP A 213 8.80 0.14 -11.74
CA TRP A 213 8.92 0.42 -13.18
C TRP A 213 8.82 -0.83 -14.05
N ARG A 214 9.29 -1.97 -13.55
CA ARG A 214 9.28 -3.24 -14.27
C ARG A 214 8.04 -4.06 -13.93
N GLN A 215 7.66 -4.08 -12.65
CA GLN A 215 6.61 -4.96 -12.17
C GLN A 215 5.21 -4.37 -12.33
N GLN A 216 5.09 -3.05 -12.18
CA GLN A 216 3.80 -2.35 -12.19
C GLN A 216 3.89 -1.05 -13.01
N PRO A 217 4.22 -1.12 -14.31
CA PRO A 217 4.46 0.07 -15.13
C PRO A 217 3.22 0.96 -15.24
N TRP A 218 2.02 0.35 -15.32
CA TRP A 218 0.77 1.10 -15.37
C TRP A 218 0.50 1.81 -14.03
N SER A 219 0.60 1.12 -12.90
CA SER A 219 0.45 1.74 -11.58
C SER A 219 1.47 2.87 -11.42
N THR A 220 2.74 2.64 -11.79
CA THR A 220 3.80 3.65 -11.76
C THR A 220 3.38 4.93 -12.47
N TYR A 221 2.81 4.83 -13.66
CA TYR A 221 2.30 5.98 -14.41
C TYR A 221 1.03 6.60 -13.82
N ALA A 222 0.08 5.76 -13.38
CA ALA A 222 -1.27 6.18 -13.00
C ALA A 222 -1.42 6.59 -11.54
N VAL A 223 -0.51 6.16 -10.67
CA VAL A 223 -0.53 6.36 -9.21
C VAL A 223 0.75 7.04 -8.75
N GLN A 224 1.92 6.41 -8.85
CA GLN A 224 3.16 6.96 -8.27
C GLN A 224 3.58 8.28 -8.93
N GLN A 225 3.59 8.36 -10.27
CA GLN A 225 3.94 9.59 -10.99
C GLN A 225 2.93 10.72 -10.76
N THR A 226 1.72 10.44 -10.27
CA THR A 226 0.74 11.49 -9.97
C THR A 226 1.16 12.36 -8.80
N THR A 227 2.04 11.87 -7.92
CA THR A 227 2.71 12.69 -6.90
C THR A 227 3.42 13.86 -7.57
N LEU A 228 4.14 13.65 -8.67
CA LEU A 228 4.85 14.71 -9.39
C LEU A 228 3.98 15.48 -10.39
N THR A 229 3.00 14.81 -11.00
CA THR A 229 2.31 15.34 -12.20
C THR A 229 0.86 15.77 -11.93
N GLY A 230 0.23 15.27 -10.86
CA GLY A 230 -1.17 15.55 -10.53
C GLY A 230 -1.34 16.90 -9.82
N TRP A 231 -1.35 18.00 -10.57
CA TRP A 231 -1.56 19.36 -10.06
C TRP A 231 -2.84 19.98 -10.65
N PRO A 232 -4.03 19.63 -10.12
CA PRO A 232 -5.29 19.98 -10.76
C PRO A 232 -5.48 21.49 -10.90
N LEU A 233 -5.16 22.30 -9.89
CA LEU A 233 -5.34 23.75 -9.97
C LEU A 233 -4.46 24.37 -11.07
N LEU A 234 -3.16 24.04 -11.07
CA LEU A 234 -2.21 24.55 -12.05
C LEU A 234 -2.62 24.16 -13.49
N ILE A 235 -2.93 22.88 -13.70
CA ILE A 235 -3.23 22.35 -15.03
C ILE A 235 -4.59 22.85 -15.54
N ASP A 236 -5.64 22.83 -14.69
CA ASP A 236 -6.98 23.29 -15.10
C ASP A 236 -6.96 24.80 -15.40
N SER A 237 -6.27 25.62 -14.58
CA SER A 237 -6.10 27.05 -14.85
C SER A 237 -5.33 27.32 -16.14
N ALA A 238 -4.27 26.54 -16.42
CA ALA A 238 -3.52 26.67 -17.67
C ALA A 238 -4.37 26.29 -18.89
N LEU A 239 -5.18 25.21 -18.81
CA LEU A 239 -6.09 24.82 -19.87
C LEU A 239 -7.16 25.90 -20.15
N VAL A 240 -7.75 26.48 -19.10
CA VAL A 240 -8.73 27.58 -19.22
C VAL A 240 -8.08 28.81 -19.86
N TYR A 241 -6.88 29.19 -19.42
CA TYR A 241 -6.14 30.32 -19.99
C TYR A 241 -5.80 30.09 -21.47
N LEU A 242 -5.29 28.91 -21.82
CA LEU A 242 -4.95 28.56 -23.20
C LEU A 242 -6.20 28.53 -24.08
N CYS A 243 -7.30 27.95 -23.62
CA CYS A 243 -8.58 27.97 -24.33
C CYS A 243 -9.08 29.40 -24.55
N TRP A 244 -9.01 30.25 -23.53
CA TRP A 244 -9.35 31.67 -23.66
C TRP A 244 -8.48 32.37 -24.70
N ARG A 245 -7.16 32.10 -24.72
CA ARG A 245 -6.20 32.66 -25.69
C ARG A 245 -6.47 32.17 -27.12
N ILE A 246 -6.69 30.88 -27.31
CA ILE A 246 -6.94 30.25 -28.63
C ILE A 246 -8.24 30.78 -29.25
N THR A 247 -9.28 30.94 -28.43
CA THR A 247 -10.61 31.38 -28.88
C THR A 247 -10.73 32.90 -29.05
N ARG A 248 -9.69 33.70 -28.79
CA ARG A 248 -9.73 35.17 -28.95
C ARG A 248 -10.22 35.66 -30.32
N PRO A 249 -9.78 35.09 -31.47
CA PRO A 249 -10.19 35.57 -32.78
C PRO A 249 -11.58 35.09 -33.21
N TYR A 250 -12.22 34.17 -32.47
CA TYR A 250 -13.51 33.59 -32.85
C TYR A 250 -14.69 34.52 -32.54
N THR A 251 -15.86 34.20 -33.10
CA THR A 251 -17.12 34.89 -32.79
C THR A 251 -17.53 34.70 -31.32
N HIS A 252 -18.49 35.51 -30.85
CA HIS A 252 -18.99 35.40 -29.47
C HIS A 252 -19.57 34.01 -29.17
N ASP A 253 -20.36 33.47 -30.08
CA ASP A 253 -21.02 32.18 -29.89
C ASP A 253 -20.01 31.01 -29.87
N GLU A 254 -19.03 31.03 -30.77
CA GLU A 254 -17.93 30.05 -30.79
C GLU A 254 -17.10 30.12 -29.50
N LYS A 255 -16.79 31.34 -29.02
CA LYS A 255 -16.09 31.54 -27.73
C LYS A 255 -16.87 30.89 -26.59
N MET A 256 -18.18 31.15 -26.51
CA MET A 256 -19.02 30.60 -25.46
C MET A 256 -19.11 29.08 -25.53
N PHE A 257 -19.25 28.53 -26.73
CA PHE A 257 -19.32 27.10 -26.96
C PHE A 257 -18.04 26.39 -26.51
N TYR A 258 -16.87 26.77 -27.04
CA TYR A 258 -15.61 26.05 -26.73
C TYR A 258 -15.17 26.21 -25.28
N ARG A 259 -15.35 27.40 -24.69
CA ARG A 259 -15.03 27.62 -23.28
C ARG A 259 -16.00 26.89 -22.36
N GLY A 260 -17.29 26.92 -22.68
CA GLY A 260 -18.33 26.16 -21.97
C GLY A 260 -18.06 24.66 -22.01
N LEU A 261 -17.69 24.13 -23.19
CA LEU A 261 -17.33 22.73 -23.38
C LEU A 261 -16.14 22.32 -22.51
N LEU A 262 -15.08 23.14 -22.45
CA LEU A 262 -13.93 22.87 -21.58
C LEU A 262 -14.31 22.87 -20.10
N ILE A 263 -15.12 23.85 -19.66
CA ILE A 263 -15.57 23.92 -18.26
C ILE A 263 -16.44 22.71 -17.92
N ALA A 264 -17.38 22.33 -18.79
CA ALA A 264 -18.20 21.14 -18.63
C ALA A 264 -17.34 19.87 -18.55
N TRP A 265 -16.31 19.75 -19.38
CA TRP A 265 -15.36 18.64 -19.34
C TRP A 265 -14.55 18.59 -18.03
N ILE A 266 -14.07 19.73 -17.54
CA ILE A 266 -13.37 19.80 -16.24
C ILE A 266 -14.30 19.35 -15.12
N ILE A 267 -15.55 19.81 -15.09
CA ILE A 267 -16.55 19.40 -14.08
C ILE A 267 -16.81 17.90 -14.18
N PHE A 268 -17.10 17.38 -15.37
CA PHE A 268 -17.29 15.95 -15.62
C PHE A 268 -16.12 15.11 -15.09
N SER A 269 -14.88 15.56 -15.32
CA SER A 269 -13.68 14.86 -14.85
C SER A 269 -13.56 14.74 -13.33
N LYS A 270 -14.22 15.63 -12.57
CA LYS A 270 -14.26 15.56 -11.09
C LYS A 270 -15.40 14.67 -10.59
N ILE A 271 -16.41 14.41 -11.41
CA ILE A 271 -17.61 13.66 -11.04
C ILE A 271 -17.46 12.18 -11.41
N VAL A 272 -16.87 11.88 -12.57
CA VAL A 272 -16.90 10.53 -13.18
C VAL A 272 -16.42 9.41 -12.25
N LYS A 273 -15.41 9.67 -11.41
CA LYS A 273 -14.88 8.68 -10.46
C LYS A 273 -15.83 8.37 -9.29
N ASN A 274 -16.69 9.32 -8.93
CA ASN A 274 -17.62 9.22 -7.81
C ASN A 274 -19.06 8.93 -8.30
N LEU A 275 -19.23 8.57 -9.58
CA LEU A 275 -20.56 8.38 -10.16
C LEU A 275 -21.35 7.29 -9.43
N GLU A 276 -20.71 6.18 -9.07
CA GLU A 276 -21.34 5.11 -8.29
C GLU A 276 -21.88 5.60 -6.93
N HIS A 277 -21.15 6.49 -6.28
CA HIS A 277 -21.60 7.11 -5.02
C HIS A 277 -22.86 7.93 -5.25
N TYR A 278 -22.85 8.82 -6.25
CA TYR A 278 -24.02 9.68 -6.55
C TYR A 278 -25.24 8.89 -7.05
N VAL A 279 -25.03 7.74 -7.69
CA VAL A 279 -26.13 6.83 -8.04
C VAL A 279 -26.78 6.25 -6.78
N ARG A 280 -25.99 5.90 -5.75
CA ARG A 280 -26.51 5.40 -4.46
C ARG A 280 -27.09 6.53 -3.59
N HIS A 281 -26.52 7.73 -3.68
CA HIS A 281 -26.84 8.89 -2.84
C HIS A 281 -27.03 10.16 -3.70
N PRO A 282 -28.15 10.30 -4.43
CA PRO A 282 -28.35 11.40 -5.37
C PRO A 282 -28.43 12.78 -4.70
N VAL A 283 -28.86 12.84 -3.43
CA VAL A 283 -28.92 14.10 -2.66
C VAL A 283 -27.52 14.72 -2.47
N ASP A 284 -26.47 13.90 -2.44
CA ASP A 284 -25.09 14.36 -2.27
C ASP A 284 -24.56 15.14 -3.48
N LEU A 285 -25.30 15.18 -4.60
CA LEU A 285 -25.00 16.09 -5.72
C LEU A 285 -25.02 17.56 -5.28
N LEU A 286 -25.78 17.90 -4.23
CA LEU A 286 -25.76 19.25 -3.64
C LEU A 286 -24.39 19.63 -3.05
N LEU A 287 -23.56 18.63 -2.69
CA LEU A 287 -22.21 18.83 -2.16
C LEU A 287 -21.15 18.96 -3.26
N LEU A 288 -21.51 18.84 -4.54
CA LEU A 288 -20.55 18.92 -5.65
C LEU A 288 -19.67 20.18 -5.63
N PRO A 289 -20.19 21.40 -5.41
CA PRO A 289 -19.35 22.59 -5.35
C PRO A 289 -18.28 22.50 -4.25
N ILE A 290 -18.66 21.98 -3.08
CA ILE A 290 -17.77 21.78 -1.95
C ILE A 290 -16.74 20.69 -2.27
N GLY A 291 -17.17 19.57 -2.84
CA GLY A 291 -16.30 18.46 -3.23
C GLY A 291 -15.25 18.86 -4.27
N ILE A 292 -15.65 19.62 -5.29
CA ILE A 292 -14.73 20.16 -6.31
C ILE A 292 -13.75 21.14 -5.68
N GLY A 293 -14.23 22.07 -4.83
CA GLY A 293 -13.37 23.00 -4.11
C GLY A 293 -12.35 22.28 -3.23
N PHE A 294 -12.79 21.26 -2.49
CA PHE A 294 -11.91 20.42 -1.69
C PHE A 294 -10.90 19.65 -2.54
N ALA A 295 -11.28 19.13 -3.71
CA ALA A 295 -10.36 18.45 -4.62
C ALA A 295 -9.20 19.35 -5.09
N TYR A 296 -9.46 20.65 -5.32
CA TYR A 296 -8.40 21.62 -5.63
C TYR A 296 -7.54 21.96 -4.41
N LEU A 297 -8.17 22.21 -3.25
CA LEU A 297 -7.48 22.46 -1.99
C LEU A 297 -6.53 21.30 -1.65
N HIS A 298 -7.04 20.08 -1.63
CA HIS A 298 -6.28 18.88 -1.30
C HIS A 298 -5.23 18.57 -2.38
N GLY A 299 -5.63 18.52 -3.65
CA GLY A 299 -4.76 18.09 -4.74
C GLY A 299 -3.68 19.09 -5.13
N SER A 300 -3.77 20.36 -4.71
CA SER A 300 -2.78 21.39 -5.08
C SER A 300 -2.22 22.10 -3.86
N VAL A 301 -3.07 22.71 -3.02
CA VAL A 301 -2.61 23.57 -1.92
C VAL A 301 -1.98 22.74 -0.80
N LEU A 302 -2.73 21.77 -0.25
CA LEU A 302 -2.22 20.89 0.80
C LEU A 302 -1.06 20.04 0.28
N LYS A 303 -1.14 19.57 -0.96
CA LYS A 303 -0.08 18.80 -1.60
C LYS A 303 1.23 19.57 -1.70
N LEU A 304 1.18 20.85 -2.05
CA LEU A 304 2.35 21.74 -2.08
C LEU A 304 2.88 22.00 -0.67
N TYR A 305 2.00 22.25 0.31
CA TYR A 305 2.41 22.41 1.70
C TYR A 305 3.08 21.13 2.26
N ALA A 306 2.53 19.95 1.94
CA ALA A 306 3.09 18.67 2.35
C ALA A 306 4.51 18.46 1.79
N LEU A 307 4.79 18.88 0.55
CA LEU A 307 6.12 18.81 -0.06
C LEU A 307 7.19 19.55 0.75
N PHE A 308 6.82 20.68 1.37
CA PHE A 308 7.73 21.47 2.21
C PHE A 308 7.77 21.04 3.67
N THR A 309 7.01 20.01 4.06
CA THR A 309 6.92 19.52 5.45
C THR A 309 7.09 18.00 5.54
N LEU A 310 7.89 17.42 4.64
CA LEU A 310 8.13 15.96 4.57
C LEU A 310 8.95 15.41 5.74
N ASP A 311 9.61 16.28 6.48
CA ASP A 311 10.34 16.01 7.73
C ASP A 311 9.39 15.78 8.93
N VAL A 312 8.12 16.17 8.82
CA VAL A 312 7.12 15.91 9.85
C VAL A 312 6.64 14.46 9.75
N THR A 313 7.16 13.59 10.62
CA THR A 313 6.82 12.16 10.69
C THR A 313 5.67 11.81 11.65
N ALA A 314 5.11 12.81 12.36
CA ALA A 314 4.04 12.67 13.34
C ALA A 314 2.70 12.21 12.74
N TRP A 315 1.88 11.56 13.57
CA TRP A 315 0.52 11.11 13.25
C TRP A 315 -0.47 12.28 13.12
N GLY A 316 -0.32 13.32 13.95
CA GLY A 316 -1.06 14.58 13.95
C GLY A 316 -2.56 14.50 14.33
N SER A 317 -3.18 13.32 14.23
CA SER A 317 -4.62 13.11 14.43
C SER A 317 -4.98 12.11 15.54
N ARG A 318 -4.03 11.33 16.06
CA ARG A 318 -4.26 10.31 17.09
C ARG A 318 -3.76 10.79 18.45
N ASP A 319 -4.65 10.81 19.43
CA ASP A 319 -4.28 11.10 20.82
C ASP A 319 -3.34 10.00 21.33
N GLY A 320 -2.19 10.37 21.91
CA GLY A 320 -1.17 9.41 22.38
C GLY A 320 -0.03 9.13 21.39
N ALA A 321 -0.30 9.17 20.08
CA ALA A 321 0.68 8.80 19.05
C ALA A 321 1.79 9.86 18.84
N ASP A 322 1.55 11.09 19.28
CA ASP A 322 2.47 12.24 19.12
C ASP A 322 3.02 12.77 20.44
N ASN A 323 2.81 12.05 21.55
CA ASN A 323 3.06 12.60 22.90
C ASN A 323 4.54 12.70 23.27
N ASP A 324 5.44 11.98 22.58
CA ASP A 324 6.87 11.96 22.89
C ASP A 324 7.75 12.05 21.64
N ASP A 325 8.45 13.16 21.51
CA ASP A 325 9.40 13.44 20.43
C ASP A 325 10.59 12.47 20.43
N ALA A 326 10.98 11.92 21.59
CA ALA A 326 12.07 10.97 21.71
C ALA A 326 11.77 9.61 21.07
N THR A 327 10.49 9.23 21.01
CA THR A 327 10.05 7.98 20.37
C THR A 327 9.64 8.19 18.91
N ARG A 328 9.14 9.37 18.52
CA ARG A 328 8.67 9.63 17.14
C ARG A 328 9.67 10.31 16.20
N MET A 329 10.67 11.05 16.70
CA MET A 329 11.67 11.76 15.88
C MET A 329 13.06 11.15 16.06
N ILE A 330 13.15 9.82 15.99
CA ILE A 330 14.43 9.11 16.11
C ILE A 330 15.31 9.50 14.92
N ARG A 331 16.37 10.27 15.20
CA ARG A 331 17.33 10.72 14.21
C ARG A 331 18.40 9.64 14.03
N ILE A 332 18.51 9.07 12.84
CA ILE A 332 19.54 8.06 12.56
C ILE A 332 20.85 8.77 12.22
N HIS A 333 21.86 8.59 13.07
CA HIS A 333 23.23 9.03 12.77
C HIS A 333 23.80 8.21 11.60
N PRO A 334 24.54 8.82 10.65
CA PRO A 334 25.00 8.16 9.42
C PRO A 334 25.76 6.84 9.63
N ASP A 335 26.47 6.71 10.76
CA ASP A 335 27.33 5.56 11.06
C ASP A 335 26.58 4.36 11.67
N ALA A 336 25.32 4.54 12.11
CA ALA A 336 24.55 3.49 12.80
C ALA A 336 23.89 2.49 11.84
N GLY A 337 23.44 2.92 10.66
CA GLY A 337 22.66 2.10 9.73
C GLY A 337 23.43 0.92 9.14
N SER A 338 24.74 1.10 8.86
CA SER A 338 25.59 0.04 8.30
C SER A 338 26.03 -1.03 9.31
N SER A 339 26.03 -0.67 10.60
CA SER A 339 26.33 -1.56 11.73
C SER A 339 25.14 -2.45 12.07
N LEU A 340 23.93 -1.88 12.06
CA LEU A 340 22.68 -2.59 12.39
C LEU A 340 22.27 -3.61 11.32
N LEU A 341 22.38 -3.25 10.03
CA LEU A 341 22.14 -4.19 8.92
C LEU A 341 23.12 -5.36 8.92
N ARG A 342 24.41 -5.12 9.22
CA ARG A 342 25.40 -6.20 9.37
C ARG A 342 25.12 -7.10 10.56
N LYS A 343 24.54 -6.58 11.65
CA LYS A 343 24.12 -7.38 12.80
C LYS A 343 22.86 -8.19 12.49
N ALA A 344 21.87 -7.63 11.80
CA ALA A 344 20.66 -8.34 11.39
C ALA A 344 20.95 -9.48 10.39
N MET A 345 21.92 -9.29 9.49
CA MET A 345 22.37 -10.33 8.54
C MET A 345 23.36 -11.35 9.12
N ALA A 346 23.77 -11.20 10.39
CA ALA A 346 24.72 -12.09 11.06
C ALA A 346 24.07 -13.15 11.96
N TYR A 347 22.74 -13.12 12.08
CA TYR A 347 21.91 -14.17 12.69
C TYR A 347 21.14 -14.92 11.59
#